data_AF-A0AAD6X0C7-F1
#
_entry.id   AF-A0AAD6X0C7-F1
#
_cell.length_a   1.000
_cell.length_b   1.000
_cell.length_c   1.000
_cell.angle_alpha   90.00
_cell.angle_beta   90.00
_cell.angle_gamma   90.00
#
_symmetry.space_group_name_H-M   'P 1'
#
loop_
_entity.id
_entity.type
_entity.pdbx_description
1 polymer ?
#
loop_
_entity_poly.entity_id
_entity_poly.type
_entity_poly.pdbx_seq_one_letter_code
_entity_poly.pdbx_strand_id
1 'polypeptide(L)'
;MESVVPQEITTELTQILSNLLLGDNEIRSNAETAVNERLAHTPELYLLALAQFAVSADTEVMRSFSLVLLRRLLFRPSPTSTTQPNSASTSPLTGTLQHQQQQAYQSQNLPRLTLYDHLSSQTLTTLERLLLHSLQQESSSLVRRKRSIPCVILREKECGDGRPWHALQALAFEMTQAGLPGASGTLSTQNVATGKSARKRAYRVFAGCPNLVMDLQTDAVLGVFQRGLQDVESIDVKQAALLSAVAYLNAAEPGQLSQSLSLMHPMLETLHTLAQMLPTA
;
A
#
# COMPACT_ATOMS: atom_id res chain seq x y z
N MET A 1 11.68 -17.16 -9.62
CA MET A 1 12.59 -16.03 -9.37
C MET A 1 13.76 -16.53 -8.56
N GLU A 2 14.97 -16.08 -8.88
CA GLU A 2 16.19 -16.40 -8.13
C GLU A 2 16.10 -15.85 -6.70
N SER A 3 16.46 -16.65 -5.70
CA SER A 3 16.42 -16.22 -4.30
C SER A 3 17.47 -15.14 -4.07
N VAL A 4 17.02 -13.89 -3.87
CA VAL A 4 17.91 -12.74 -3.60
C VAL A 4 18.52 -12.81 -2.19
N VAL A 5 18.03 -13.70 -1.34
CA VAL A 5 18.37 -13.80 0.07
C VAL A 5 19.04 -15.15 0.38
N PRO A 6 20.10 -15.18 1.21
CA PRO A 6 20.72 -16.41 1.69
C PRO A 6 19.72 -17.39 2.32
N GLN A 7 19.97 -18.70 2.15
CA GLN A 7 19.05 -19.73 2.64
C GLN A 7 18.97 -19.77 4.17
N GLU A 8 20.06 -19.44 4.87
CA GLU A 8 20.13 -19.42 6.33
C GLU A 8 19.15 -18.40 6.93
N ILE A 9 19.04 -17.22 6.30
CA ILE A 9 18.14 -16.16 6.76
C ILE A 9 16.69 -16.51 6.42
N THR A 10 16.49 -17.24 5.32
CA THR A 10 15.18 -17.74 4.91
C THR A 10 14.65 -18.77 5.92
N THR A 11 15.47 -19.72 6.36
CA THR A 11 15.07 -20.73 7.36
C THR A 11 14.81 -20.09 8.72
N GLU A 12 15.69 -19.19 9.17
CA GLU A 12 15.52 -18.43 10.42
C GLU A 12 14.21 -17.63 10.40
N LEU A 13 13.96 -16.85 9.34
CA LEU A 13 12.75 -16.05 9.20
C LEU A 13 11.49 -16.91 9.13
N THR A 14 11.54 -18.08 8.50
CA THR A 14 10.41 -19.03 8.51
C THR A 14 10.04 -19.44 9.93
N GLN A 15 11.05 -19.78 10.73
CA GLN A 15 10.84 -20.20 12.12
C GLN A 15 10.29 -19.05 12.97
N ILE A 16 10.84 -17.85 12.82
CA ILE A 16 10.38 -16.64 13.52
C ILE A 16 8.93 -16.29 13.15
N LEU A 17 8.59 -16.31 11.85
CA LEU A 17 7.24 -16.04 11.37
C LEU A 17 6.24 -17.09 11.87
N SER A 18 6.64 -18.37 11.89
CA SER A 18 5.83 -19.45 12.47
C SER A 18 5.56 -19.21 13.95
N ASN A 19 6.59 -18.85 14.72
CA ASN A 19 6.47 -18.55 16.15
C ASN A 19 5.58 -17.32 16.43
N LEU A 20 5.63 -16.32 15.57
CA LEU A 20 4.74 -15.15 15.63
C LEU A 20 3.26 -15.49 15.36
N LEU A 21 2.99 -16.57 14.62
CA LEU A 21 1.65 -17.05 14.30
C LEU A 21 1.09 -17.99 15.39
N LEU A 22 1.93 -18.49 16.29
CA LEU A 22 1.49 -19.31 17.42
C LEU A 22 0.73 -18.47 18.46
N GLY A 23 -0.27 -19.08 19.11
CA GLY A 23 -1.12 -18.42 20.10
C GLY A 23 -0.51 -18.23 21.48
N ASP A 24 0.73 -18.72 21.69
CA ASP A 24 1.44 -18.59 22.96
C ASP A 24 2.12 -17.22 23.06
N ASN A 25 1.81 -16.46 24.13
CA ASN A 25 2.33 -15.11 24.33
C ASN A 25 3.85 -15.09 24.55
N GLU A 26 4.42 -16.09 25.23
CA GLU A 26 5.87 -16.13 25.52
C GLU A 26 6.65 -16.39 24.23
N ILE A 27 6.18 -17.34 23.42
CA ILE A 27 6.78 -17.66 22.12
C ILE A 27 6.68 -16.46 21.17
N ARG A 28 5.52 -15.77 21.15
CA ARG A 28 5.34 -14.56 20.34
C ARG A 28 6.26 -13.43 20.80
N SER A 29 6.39 -13.20 22.11
CA SER A 29 7.25 -12.14 22.65
C SER A 29 8.75 -12.40 22.35
N ASN A 30 9.19 -13.64 22.47
CA ASN A 30 10.55 -14.05 22.11
C ASN A 30 10.81 -13.85 20.60
N ALA A 31 9.85 -14.23 19.75
CA ALA A 31 9.96 -14.04 18.31
C ALA A 31 9.96 -12.55 17.92
N GLU A 32 9.14 -11.70 18.57
CA GLU A 32 9.17 -10.24 18.37
C GLU A 32 10.51 -9.62 18.77
N THR A 33 11.10 -10.10 19.86
CA THR A 33 12.43 -9.65 20.33
C THR A 33 13.51 -10.03 19.31
N ALA A 34 13.49 -11.27 18.81
CA ALA A 34 14.41 -11.74 17.78
C ALA A 34 14.30 -10.91 16.49
N VAL A 35 13.07 -10.62 16.02
CA VAL A 35 12.86 -9.74 14.84
C VAL A 35 13.46 -8.36 15.07
N ASN A 36 13.23 -7.75 16.24
CA ASN A 36 13.76 -6.42 16.56
C ASN A 36 15.29 -6.40 16.60
N GLU A 37 15.91 -7.43 17.15
CA GLU A 37 17.37 -7.56 17.21
C GLU A 37 17.98 -7.72 15.81
N ARG A 38 17.40 -8.59 14.96
CA ARG A 38 17.86 -8.78 13.58
C ARG A 38 17.70 -7.52 12.74
N LEU A 39 16.57 -6.82 12.88
CA LEU A 39 16.33 -5.53 12.23
C LEU A 39 17.33 -4.44 12.66
N ALA A 40 17.83 -4.48 13.89
CA ALA A 40 18.83 -3.52 14.36
C ALA A 40 20.20 -3.73 13.69
N HIS A 41 20.52 -4.96 13.28
CA HIS A 41 21.81 -5.30 12.67
C HIS A 41 21.78 -5.24 11.14
N THR A 42 20.76 -5.83 10.51
CA THR A 42 20.68 -5.99 9.05
C THR A 42 19.27 -5.72 8.51
N PRO A 43 18.75 -4.48 8.63
CA PRO A 43 17.37 -4.15 8.29
C PRO A 43 17.03 -4.40 6.81
N GLU A 44 17.93 -4.04 5.88
CA GLU A 44 17.67 -4.15 4.44
C GLU A 44 17.41 -5.60 4.00
N LEU A 45 18.29 -6.51 4.42
CA LEU A 45 18.23 -7.91 4.04
C LEU A 45 16.97 -8.57 4.62
N TYR A 46 16.63 -8.27 5.87
CA TYR A 46 15.44 -8.82 6.52
C TYR A 46 14.13 -8.33 5.87
N LEU A 47 14.09 -7.07 5.43
CA LEU A 47 12.95 -6.51 4.69
C LEU A 47 12.80 -7.16 3.30
N LEU A 48 13.91 -7.38 2.58
CA LEU A 48 13.90 -8.12 1.31
C LEU A 48 13.44 -9.58 1.51
N ALA A 49 13.88 -10.23 2.59
CA ALA A 49 13.45 -11.57 2.94
C ALA A 49 11.93 -11.62 3.19
N LEU A 50 11.39 -10.68 3.98
CA LEU A 50 9.95 -10.57 4.21
C LEU A 50 9.16 -10.34 2.91
N ALA A 51 9.68 -9.53 1.99
CA ALA A 51 9.08 -9.32 0.68
C ALA A 51 9.11 -10.60 -0.18
N GLN A 52 10.20 -11.36 -0.13
CA GLN A 52 10.31 -12.67 -0.80
C GLN A 52 9.29 -13.66 -0.22
N PHE A 53 9.18 -13.77 1.11
CA PHE A 53 8.16 -14.62 1.77
C PHE A 53 6.73 -14.24 1.39
N ALA A 54 6.45 -12.94 1.27
CA ALA A 54 5.17 -12.45 0.82
C ALA A 54 4.80 -12.93 -0.60
N VAL A 55 5.79 -13.27 -1.42
CA VAL A 55 5.62 -13.79 -2.79
C VAL A 55 5.57 -15.32 -2.80
N SER A 56 6.52 -15.98 -2.13
CA SER A 56 6.80 -17.41 -2.34
C SER A 56 6.29 -18.34 -1.25
N ALA A 57 5.75 -17.85 -0.13
CA ALA A 57 5.31 -18.73 0.95
C ALA A 57 4.11 -19.60 0.53
N ASP A 58 4.13 -20.87 0.96
CA ASP A 58 3.15 -21.89 0.56
C ASP A 58 1.73 -21.55 1.00
N THR A 59 1.60 -20.99 2.21
CA THR A 59 0.28 -20.66 2.79
C THR A 59 -0.10 -19.20 2.55
N GLU A 60 -1.40 -18.98 2.29
CA GLU A 60 -1.93 -17.62 2.15
C GLU A 60 -1.83 -16.81 3.45
N VAL A 61 -1.92 -17.48 4.61
CA VAL A 61 -1.79 -16.85 5.93
C VAL A 61 -0.42 -16.24 6.08
N MET A 62 0.64 -17.02 5.79
CA MET A 62 2.02 -16.57 5.85
C MET A 62 2.29 -15.42 4.87
N ARG A 63 1.84 -15.56 3.61
CA ARG A 63 1.96 -14.47 2.61
C ARG A 63 1.30 -13.18 3.09
N SER A 64 0.10 -13.28 3.67
CA SER A 64 -0.63 -12.11 4.19
C SER A 64 0.03 -11.50 5.43
N PHE A 65 0.58 -12.35 6.31
CA PHE A 65 1.22 -11.95 7.54
C PHE A 65 2.56 -11.24 7.27
N SER A 66 3.39 -11.80 6.39
CA SER A 66 4.65 -11.18 5.96
C SER A 66 4.44 -9.78 5.37
N LEU A 67 3.38 -9.57 4.60
CA LEU A 67 3.03 -8.23 4.07
C LEU A 67 2.61 -7.23 5.14
N VAL A 68 1.83 -7.68 6.13
CA VAL A 68 1.40 -6.83 7.24
C VAL A 68 2.61 -6.44 8.11
N LEU A 69 3.50 -7.40 8.38
CA LEU A 69 4.75 -7.13 9.08
C LEU A 69 5.65 -6.20 8.28
N LEU A 70 5.86 -6.48 6.99
CA LEU A 70 6.65 -5.62 6.11
C LEU A 70 6.15 -4.17 6.17
N ARG A 71 4.84 -3.94 6.06
CA ARG A 71 4.23 -2.62 6.24
C ARG A 71 4.64 -2.00 7.58
N ARG A 72 4.36 -2.72 8.67
CA ARG A 72 4.57 -2.21 10.03
C ARG A 72 6.03 -1.85 10.28
N LEU A 73 6.96 -2.61 9.72
CA LEU A 73 8.38 -2.39 9.86
C LEU A 73 8.88 -1.23 9.00
N LEU A 74 8.41 -1.11 7.75
CA LEU A 74 8.80 -0.01 6.86
C LEU A 74 8.44 1.37 7.43
N PHE A 75 7.25 1.52 8.03
CA PHE A 75 6.77 2.79 8.63
C PHE A 75 6.95 2.84 10.14
N ARG A 76 7.81 2.00 10.71
CA ARG A 76 8.14 2.12 12.12
C ARG A 76 8.86 3.47 12.33
N PRO A 77 8.38 4.34 13.23
CA PRO A 77 9.11 5.54 13.56
C PRO A 77 10.45 5.14 14.18
N SER A 78 11.56 5.63 13.65
CA SER A 78 12.88 5.38 14.24
C SER A 78 12.89 5.87 15.70
N PRO A 79 13.43 5.10 16.66
CA PRO A 79 13.54 5.53 18.05
C PRO A 79 14.52 6.71 18.27
N THR A 80 15.15 7.26 17.23
CA THR A 80 16.13 8.34 17.36
C THR A 80 15.50 9.74 17.31
N SER A 81 14.89 10.13 18.42
CA SER A 81 14.93 11.53 18.90
C SER A 81 14.89 11.54 20.43
N THR A 82 15.88 10.90 21.04
CA THR A 82 16.28 11.20 22.42
C THR A 82 17.76 11.57 22.42
N THR A 83 18.04 12.85 22.25
CA THR A 83 19.32 13.48 22.57
C THR A 83 19.01 14.95 22.78
N GLN A 84 19.30 15.65 23.87
CA GLN A 84 19.70 15.39 25.26
C GLN A 84 19.50 16.76 25.96
N PRO A 85 19.38 16.83 27.30
CA PRO A 85 19.34 18.08 28.05
C PRO A 85 20.78 18.61 28.21
N ASN A 86 21.08 19.82 27.75
CA ASN A 86 22.23 20.65 28.16
C ASN A 86 22.07 22.01 27.44
N SER A 87 22.14 23.18 28.06
CA SER A 87 22.94 23.59 29.20
C SER A 87 22.37 24.89 29.78
N ALA A 88 22.34 24.99 31.11
CA ALA A 88 21.98 26.19 31.84
C ALA A 88 23.04 27.29 31.63
N SER A 89 22.60 28.50 31.31
CA SER A 89 23.30 29.74 31.68
C SER A 89 22.30 30.88 31.90
N THR A 90 21.93 31.04 33.17
CA THR A 90 21.91 32.30 33.94
C THR A 90 21.26 33.56 33.33
N SER A 91 20.01 33.87 33.71
CA SER A 91 19.67 35.02 34.61
C SER A 91 18.15 35.29 34.71
N PRO A 92 17.68 35.93 35.80
CA PRO A 92 16.28 35.92 36.23
C PRO A 92 15.54 37.24 35.93
N LEU A 93 14.24 37.25 36.29
CA LEU A 93 13.31 38.39 36.42
C LEU A 93 12.41 38.64 35.20
N THR A 94 11.17 38.14 35.27
CA THR A 94 9.94 38.95 35.26
C THR A 94 8.74 37.99 35.20
N GLY A 95 7.87 38.09 36.20
CA GLY A 95 6.70 37.24 36.35
C GLY A 95 5.55 37.64 35.43
N THR A 96 4.90 36.64 34.85
CA THR A 96 3.46 36.63 34.58
C THR A 96 2.95 35.19 34.66
N LEU A 97 2.25 34.89 35.74
CA LEU A 97 1.40 33.71 35.93
C LEU A 97 0.12 33.92 35.11
N GLN A 98 0.06 33.41 33.87
CA GLN A 98 -1.18 33.06 33.14
C GLN A 98 -0.87 32.49 31.76
N HIS A 99 -0.66 31.16 31.68
CA HIS A 99 -1.04 30.26 30.57
C HIS A 99 -0.56 28.84 30.88
N GLN A 100 -1.27 28.14 31.77
CA GLN A 100 -1.02 26.72 32.05
C GLN A 100 -2.19 25.87 31.55
N GLN A 101 -2.46 25.91 30.24
CA GLN A 101 -3.21 24.83 29.55
C GLN A 101 -3.16 24.99 28.01
N GLN A 102 -2.01 24.84 27.35
CA GLN A 102 -1.98 24.74 25.87
C GLN A 102 -0.72 24.16 25.21
N GLN A 103 0.19 23.52 25.95
CA GLN A 103 1.48 23.06 25.39
C GLN A 103 1.51 21.59 24.90
N ALA A 104 0.36 20.94 24.67
CA ALA A 104 0.31 19.56 24.16
C ALA A 104 0.09 19.44 22.64
N TYR A 105 -0.06 20.53 21.89
CA TYR A 105 -0.56 20.49 20.50
C TYR A 105 0.43 20.91 19.40
N GLN A 106 1.73 21.11 19.66
CA GLN A 106 2.66 21.61 18.63
C GLN A 106 3.78 20.63 18.21
N SER A 107 3.74 19.36 18.60
CA SER A 107 4.78 18.39 18.24
C SER A 107 4.50 17.52 17.00
N GLN A 108 3.53 17.87 16.15
CA GLN A 108 3.05 17.00 15.05
C GLN A 108 3.52 17.38 13.63
N ASN A 109 4.68 18.04 13.44
CA ASN A 109 5.12 18.31 12.06
C ASN A 109 6.63 18.29 11.82
N LEU A 110 7.36 17.39 12.49
CA LEU A 110 8.66 16.93 11.97
C LEU A 110 8.44 15.60 11.24
N PRO A 111 8.98 15.42 10.02
CA PRO A 111 8.92 14.13 9.32
C PRO A 111 9.62 13.10 10.20
N ARG A 112 8.85 12.17 10.77
CA ARG A 112 9.42 11.04 11.50
C ARG A 112 10.14 10.17 10.48
N LEU A 113 11.47 10.24 10.44
CA LEU A 113 12.27 9.36 9.58
C LEU A 113 11.88 7.91 9.87
N THR A 114 11.45 7.24 8.81
CA THR A 114 11.03 5.84 8.84
C THR A 114 12.20 4.95 8.46
N LEU A 115 12.17 3.65 8.80
CA LEU A 115 13.21 2.72 8.32
C LEU A 115 13.34 2.73 6.80
N TYR A 116 12.24 3.04 6.12
CA TYR A 116 12.18 3.20 4.67
C TYR A 116 13.09 4.32 4.14
N ASP A 117 13.33 5.41 4.88
CA ASP A 117 14.19 6.52 4.43
C ASP A 117 15.68 6.18 4.45
N HIS A 118 16.05 5.15 5.21
CA HIS A 118 17.43 4.70 5.35
C HIS A 118 17.79 3.52 4.42
N LEU A 119 16.85 3.06 3.58
CA LEU A 119 17.09 1.97 2.65
C LEU A 119 17.91 2.42 1.44
N SER A 120 18.89 1.61 1.05
CA SER A 120 19.62 1.81 -0.20
C SER A 120 18.71 1.77 -1.44
N SER A 121 19.07 2.54 -2.48
CA SER A 121 18.32 2.57 -3.75
C SER A 121 18.22 1.20 -4.43
N GLN A 122 19.22 0.34 -4.24
CA GLN A 122 19.21 -1.04 -4.76
C GLN A 122 18.18 -1.92 -4.03
N THR A 123 18.10 -1.80 -2.71
CA THR A 123 17.12 -2.51 -1.89
C THR A 123 15.71 -2.07 -2.23
N LEU A 124 15.49 -0.77 -2.42
CA LEU A 124 14.20 -0.23 -2.88
C LEU A 124 13.81 -0.81 -4.25
N THR A 125 14.66 -0.70 -5.27
CA THR A 125 14.38 -1.25 -6.62
C THR A 125 14.07 -2.76 -6.59
N THR A 126 14.70 -3.51 -5.69
CA THR A 126 14.45 -4.95 -5.56
C THR A 126 13.14 -5.24 -4.85
N LEU A 127 12.87 -4.53 -3.76
CA LEU A 127 11.59 -4.58 -3.04
C LEU A 127 10.43 -4.21 -3.98
N GLU A 128 10.61 -3.18 -4.81
CA GLU A 128 9.65 -2.76 -5.83
C GLU A 128 9.32 -3.90 -6.81
N ARG A 129 10.34 -4.53 -7.39
CA ARG A 129 10.16 -5.67 -8.30
C ARG A 129 9.45 -6.85 -7.65
N LEU A 130 9.81 -7.19 -6.41
CA LEU A 130 9.16 -8.27 -5.65
C LEU A 130 7.69 -7.96 -5.36
N LEU A 131 7.38 -6.71 -5.01
CA LEU A 131 6.00 -6.26 -4.76
C LEU A 131 5.16 -6.25 -6.04
N LEU A 132 5.71 -5.82 -7.18
CA LEU A 132 5.01 -5.89 -8.48
C LEU A 132 4.74 -7.33 -8.89
N HIS A 133 5.72 -8.22 -8.70
CA HIS A 133 5.53 -9.65 -8.98
C HIS A 133 4.49 -10.27 -8.06
N SER A 134 4.51 -9.92 -6.76
CA SER A 134 3.46 -10.25 -5.80
C SER A 134 2.09 -9.73 -6.26
N LEU A 135 2.06 -8.54 -6.85
CA LEU A 135 0.83 -8.00 -7.42
C LEU A 135 0.42 -8.84 -8.65
N GLN A 136 1.27 -9.18 -9.59
CA GLN A 136 0.82 -9.91 -10.77
C GLN A 136 0.33 -11.35 -10.48
N GLN A 137 1.00 -12.08 -9.58
CA GLN A 137 0.83 -13.54 -9.41
C GLN A 137 -0.28 -13.96 -8.42
N GLU A 138 -0.91 -13.03 -7.69
CA GLU A 138 -1.71 -13.43 -6.52
C GLU A 138 -3.05 -14.09 -6.85
N SER A 139 -3.23 -15.33 -6.39
CA SER A 139 -4.44 -16.14 -6.56
C SER A 139 -5.50 -15.95 -5.45
N SER A 140 -5.13 -15.62 -4.20
CA SER A 140 -6.08 -15.60 -3.06
C SER A 140 -6.77 -14.24 -2.83
N SER A 141 -8.09 -14.28 -2.59
CA SER A 141 -8.93 -13.09 -2.33
C SER A 141 -8.63 -12.39 -1.00
N LEU A 142 -8.19 -13.12 0.02
CA LEU A 142 -7.84 -12.60 1.36
C LEU A 142 -6.54 -11.80 1.32
N VAL A 143 -5.53 -12.38 0.66
CA VAL A 143 -4.25 -11.74 0.42
C VAL A 143 -4.43 -10.53 -0.50
N ARG A 144 -5.30 -10.59 -1.51
CA ARG A 144 -5.61 -9.46 -2.41
C ARG A 144 -6.18 -8.23 -1.71
N ARG A 145 -7.03 -8.38 -0.69
CA ARG A 145 -7.53 -7.22 0.09
C ARG A 145 -6.40 -6.58 0.88
N LYS A 146 -5.51 -7.40 1.45
CA LYS A 146 -4.30 -6.96 2.16
C LYS A 146 -3.18 -6.53 1.21
N ARG A 147 -3.14 -6.93 -0.06
CA ARG A 147 -2.13 -6.53 -1.07
C ARG A 147 -2.40 -5.23 -1.79
N SER A 148 -3.46 -4.52 -1.41
CA SER A 148 -3.54 -3.07 -1.67
C SER A 148 -2.53 -2.29 -0.83
N ILE A 149 -1.92 -2.93 0.18
CA ILE A 149 -1.02 -2.33 1.17
C ILE A 149 0.33 -1.90 0.58
N PRO A 150 1.02 -2.65 -0.31
CA PRO A 150 2.18 -2.15 -1.04
C PRO A 150 1.96 -0.77 -1.66
N CYS A 151 0.80 -0.51 -2.28
CA CYS A 151 0.48 0.80 -2.85
C CYS A 151 0.33 1.88 -1.77
N VAL A 152 -0.32 1.59 -0.65
CA VAL A 152 -0.45 2.51 0.49
C VAL A 152 0.92 2.80 1.15
N ILE A 153 1.79 1.79 1.22
CA ILE A 153 3.19 1.91 1.67
C ILE A 153 3.95 2.92 0.81
N LEU A 154 3.69 2.95 -0.51
CA LEU A 154 4.42 3.83 -1.42
C LEU A 154 3.81 5.22 -1.52
N ARG A 155 2.48 5.33 -1.33
CA ARG A 155 1.76 6.61 -1.27
C ARG A 155 2.36 7.59 -0.28
N GLU A 156 2.78 7.08 0.87
CA GLU A 156 3.21 7.91 1.98
C GLU A 156 4.64 8.45 1.78
N LYS A 157 5.43 7.89 0.86
CA LYS A 157 6.80 8.35 0.53
C LYS A 157 6.94 9.02 -0.84
N GLU A 158 6.21 8.59 -1.90
CA GLU A 158 6.28 9.27 -3.21
C GLU A 158 5.67 10.68 -3.20
N CYS A 159 4.80 10.98 -2.22
CA CYS A 159 4.31 12.35 -2.02
C CYS A 159 5.40 13.31 -1.50
N GLY A 160 6.55 12.80 -1.02
CA GLY A 160 7.66 13.61 -0.53
C GLY A 160 8.76 13.88 -1.57
N ASP A 161 9.07 12.90 -2.43
CA ASP A 161 10.20 12.97 -3.37
C ASP A 161 9.81 13.23 -4.84
N GLY A 162 8.52 13.24 -5.18
CA GLY A 162 8.02 13.67 -6.49
C GLY A 162 8.41 12.76 -7.67
N ARG A 163 8.86 11.52 -7.42
CA ARG A 163 9.08 10.52 -8.47
C ARG A 163 7.84 9.64 -8.57
N PRO A 164 7.21 9.52 -9.75
CA PRO A 164 6.10 8.58 -9.96
C PRO A 164 6.63 7.16 -10.24
N TRP A 165 6.06 6.15 -9.58
CA TRP A 165 6.39 4.75 -9.86
C TRP A 165 5.78 4.30 -11.19
N HIS A 166 6.47 4.62 -12.28
CA HIS A 166 6.02 4.32 -13.65
C HIS A 166 5.75 2.83 -13.90
N ALA A 167 6.54 1.92 -13.31
CA ALA A 167 6.31 0.49 -13.47
C ALA A 167 5.02 0.01 -12.77
N LEU A 168 4.67 0.56 -11.61
CA LEU A 168 3.38 0.31 -10.96
C LEU A 168 2.23 0.91 -11.77
N GLN A 169 2.42 2.12 -12.29
CA GLN A 169 1.44 2.80 -13.14
C GLN A 169 1.14 1.96 -14.39
N ALA A 170 2.18 1.54 -15.13
CA ALA A 170 2.04 0.69 -16.32
C ALA A 170 1.31 -0.62 -16.02
N LEU A 171 1.71 -1.31 -14.93
CA LEU A 171 1.06 -2.54 -14.49
C LEU A 171 -0.40 -2.32 -14.10
N ALA A 172 -0.72 -1.21 -13.42
CA ALA A 172 -2.10 -0.87 -13.06
C ALA A 172 -2.97 -0.66 -14.30
N PHE A 173 -2.49 0.09 -15.30
CA PHE A 173 -3.21 0.27 -16.57
C PHE A 173 -3.37 -1.03 -17.34
N GLU A 174 -2.35 -1.88 -17.40
CA GLU A 174 -2.46 -3.22 -18.00
C GLU A 174 -3.54 -4.06 -17.29
N MET A 175 -3.51 -4.07 -15.96
CA MET A 175 -4.50 -4.80 -15.16
C MET A 175 -5.93 -4.27 -15.33
N THR A 176 -6.16 -2.99 -15.66
CA THR A 176 -7.51 -2.48 -15.96
C THR A 176 -8.12 -3.08 -17.23
N GLN A 177 -7.28 -3.60 -18.13
CA GLN A 177 -7.70 -4.18 -19.41
C GLN A 177 -7.73 -5.72 -19.36
N ALA A 178 -7.33 -6.32 -18.24
CA ALA A 178 -7.24 -7.76 -18.09
C ALA A 178 -8.61 -8.44 -18.25
N GLY A 179 -8.68 -9.44 -19.14
CA GLY A 179 -9.87 -10.24 -19.40
C GLY A 179 -10.91 -9.60 -20.33
N LEU A 180 -10.67 -8.40 -20.87
CA LEU A 180 -11.55 -7.80 -21.88
C LEU A 180 -11.31 -8.43 -23.28
N PRO A 181 -12.35 -8.57 -24.11
CA PRO A 181 -12.21 -9.04 -25.49
C PRO A 181 -11.30 -8.07 -26.27
N GLY A 182 -10.17 -8.57 -26.77
CA GLY A 182 -9.12 -7.79 -27.43
C GLY A 182 -7.83 -7.60 -26.62
N ALA A 183 -7.83 -7.97 -25.33
CA ALA A 183 -6.59 -8.13 -24.57
C ALA A 183 -5.81 -9.37 -25.07
N SER A 184 -4.48 -9.28 -25.07
CA SER A 184 -3.57 -10.33 -25.55
C SER A 184 -3.75 -11.65 -24.79
N GLY A 185 -4.68 -12.50 -25.22
CA GLY A 185 -4.94 -13.81 -24.63
C GLY A 185 -6.22 -14.46 -25.14
N THR A 186 -6.15 -15.77 -25.43
CA THR A 186 -7.32 -16.61 -25.69
C THR A 186 -8.24 -16.62 -24.45
N LEU A 187 -9.54 -16.35 -24.65
CA LEU A 187 -10.53 -16.36 -23.57
C LEU A 187 -10.76 -17.79 -23.08
N SER A 188 -10.11 -18.15 -21.96
CA SER A 188 -10.49 -19.29 -21.14
C SER A 188 -11.33 -18.80 -19.95
N THR A 189 -12.23 -19.64 -19.41
CA THR A 189 -13.05 -19.30 -18.24
C THR A 189 -12.19 -18.91 -17.02
N GLN A 190 -10.98 -19.47 -16.90
CA GLN A 190 -10.01 -19.09 -15.88
C GLN A 190 -9.44 -17.68 -16.13
N ASN A 191 -9.13 -17.33 -17.38
CA ASN A 191 -8.63 -15.99 -17.76
C ASN A 191 -9.65 -14.87 -17.47
N VAL A 192 -10.95 -15.19 -17.54
CA VAL A 192 -12.02 -14.24 -17.21
C VAL A 192 -12.07 -13.96 -15.70
N ALA A 193 -11.99 -14.99 -14.85
CA ALA A 193 -12.01 -14.81 -13.39
C ALA A 193 -10.74 -14.12 -12.86
N THR A 194 -9.57 -14.43 -13.43
CA THR A 194 -8.31 -13.74 -13.13
C THR A 194 -8.34 -12.31 -13.64
N GLY A 195 -8.94 -12.06 -14.81
CA GLY A 195 -9.19 -10.74 -15.37
C GLY A 195 -10.02 -9.83 -14.45
N LYS A 196 -11.21 -10.27 -14.03
CA LYS A 196 -12.06 -9.53 -13.06
C LYS A 196 -11.28 -9.17 -11.79
N SER A 197 -10.52 -10.12 -11.29
CA SER A 197 -9.69 -9.94 -10.10
C SER A 197 -8.57 -8.92 -10.31
N ALA A 198 -7.90 -8.94 -11.46
CA ALA A 198 -6.86 -7.98 -11.83
C ALA A 198 -7.43 -6.57 -11.98
N ARG A 199 -8.57 -6.40 -12.67
CA ARG A 199 -9.25 -5.11 -12.81
C ARG A 199 -9.65 -4.52 -11.46
N LYS A 200 -10.27 -5.31 -10.58
CA LYS A 200 -10.62 -4.88 -9.20
C LYS A 200 -9.40 -4.34 -8.46
N ARG A 201 -8.24 -4.97 -8.66
CA ARG A 201 -6.99 -4.61 -7.97
C ARG A 201 -6.39 -3.34 -8.55
N ALA A 202 -6.40 -3.18 -9.87
CA ALA A 202 -5.97 -1.95 -10.53
C ALA A 202 -6.71 -0.73 -9.96
N TYR A 203 -8.04 -0.79 -9.87
CA TYR A 203 -8.81 0.29 -9.25
C TYR A 203 -8.45 0.47 -7.77
N ARG A 204 -8.29 -0.60 -6.98
CA ARG A 204 -7.79 -0.43 -5.59
C ARG A 204 -6.42 0.25 -5.50
N VAL A 205 -5.53 0.05 -6.46
CA VAL A 205 -4.25 0.78 -6.54
C VAL A 205 -4.51 2.26 -6.78
N PHE A 206 -5.40 2.63 -7.70
CA PHE A 206 -5.77 4.04 -7.95
C PHE A 206 -6.48 4.70 -6.77
N ALA A 207 -7.41 4.00 -6.10
CA ALA A 207 -8.05 4.48 -4.88
C ALA A 207 -7.03 4.66 -3.74
N GLY A 208 -6.07 3.73 -3.66
CA GLY A 208 -4.94 3.80 -2.76
C GLY A 208 -4.12 5.04 -3.04
N CYS A 209 -3.68 5.25 -4.28
CA CYS A 209 -2.74 6.27 -4.71
C CYS A 209 -3.26 7.10 -5.91
N PRO A 210 -4.18 8.06 -5.70
CA PRO A 210 -4.65 8.95 -6.77
C PRO A 210 -3.53 9.70 -7.48
N ASN A 211 -2.40 10.01 -6.82
CA ASN A 211 -1.28 10.72 -7.43
C ASN A 211 -0.72 10.00 -8.67
N LEU A 212 -0.84 8.66 -8.75
CA LEU A 212 -0.41 7.88 -9.93
C LEU A 212 -1.15 8.25 -11.22
N VAL A 213 -2.36 8.81 -11.11
CA VAL A 213 -3.18 9.22 -12.25
C VAL A 213 -3.31 10.74 -12.38
N MET A 214 -2.85 11.51 -11.40
CA MET A 214 -2.97 12.98 -11.42
C MET A 214 -2.08 13.64 -12.47
N ASP A 215 -0.91 13.07 -12.72
CA ASP A 215 0.08 13.60 -13.67
C ASP A 215 -0.22 13.21 -15.13
N LEU A 216 -1.34 12.52 -15.37
CA LEU A 216 -1.72 12.01 -16.69
C LEU A 216 -2.78 12.90 -17.34
N GLN A 217 -2.96 12.73 -18.64
CA GLN A 217 -4.02 13.41 -19.37
C GLN A 217 -5.38 13.04 -18.79
N THR A 218 -6.13 14.05 -18.36
CA THR A 218 -7.43 13.89 -17.71
C THR A 218 -8.36 13.00 -18.53
N ASP A 219 -8.52 13.23 -19.83
CA ASP A 219 -9.40 12.42 -20.69
C ASP A 219 -9.09 10.92 -20.66
N ALA A 220 -7.80 10.55 -20.66
CA ALA A 220 -7.38 9.16 -20.60
C ALA A 220 -7.77 8.51 -19.26
N VAL A 221 -7.58 9.25 -18.17
CA VAL A 221 -7.94 8.84 -16.81
C VAL A 221 -9.46 8.69 -16.66
N LEU A 222 -10.23 9.66 -17.17
CA LEU A 222 -11.69 9.60 -17.18
C LEU A 222 -12.18 8.40 -17.98
N GLY A 223 -11.59 8.12 -19.15
CA GLY A 223 -11.93 6.95 -19.96
C GLY A 223 -11.70 5.61 -19.25
N VAL A 224 -10.64 5.53 -18.43
CA VAL A 224 -10.37 4.35 -17.60
C VAL A 224 -11.40 4.22 -16.47
N PHE A 225 -11.72 5.31 -15.76
CA PHE A 225 -12.73 5.27 -14.71
C PHE A 225 -14.14 4.96 -15.25
N GLN A 226 -14.54 5.56 -16.38
CA GLN A 226 -15.81 5.26 -17.04
C GLN A 226 -15.93 3.77 -17.39
N ARG A 227 -14.87 3.18 -17.96
CA ARG A 227 -14.83 1.74 -18.26
C ARG A 227 -15.00 0.88 -17.00
N GLY A 228 -14.37 1.26 -15.89
CA GLY A 228 -14.50 0.55 -14.62
C GLY A 228 -15.89 0.67 -13.99
N LEU A 229 -16.49 1.86 -14.06
CA LEU A 229 -17.85 2.11 -13.56
C LEU A 229 -18.89 1.34 -14.39
N GLN A 230 -18.63 1.15 -15.68
CA GLN A 230 -19.51 0.44 -16.61
C GLN A 230 -19.15 -1.05 -16.78
N ASP A 231 -18.32 -1.63 -15.90
CA ASP A 231 -17.88 -3.03 -16.01
C ASP A 231 -19.05 -4.02 -15.94
N VAL A 232 -19.36 -4.72 -17.03
CA VAL A 232 -20.51 -5.64 -17.11
C VAL A 232 -20.27 -6.94 -16.34
N GLU A 233 -19.01 -7.32 -16.14
CA GLU A 233 -18.66 -8.66 -15.66
C GLU A 233 -18.61 -8.80 -14.14
N SER A 234 -18.39 -7.69 -13.41
CA SER A 234 -18.16 -7.71 -11.97
C SER A 234 -18.57 -6.43 -11.25
N ILE A 235 -19.55 -6.55 -10.34
CA ILE A 235 -19.98 -5.46 -9.45
C ILE A 235 -18.85 -5.03 -8.51
N ASP A 236 -18.02 -5.98 -8.07
CA ASP A 236 -16.83 -5.74 -7.26
C ASP A 236 -15.82 -4.79 -7.94
N VAL A 237 -15.72 -4.84 -9.28
CA VAL A 237 -14.89 -3.93 -10.08
C VAL A 237 -15.55 -2.55 -10.12
N LYS A 238 -16.86 -2.46 -10.35
CA LYS A 238 -17.60 -1.20 -10.29
C LYS A 238 -17.44 -0.50 -8.95
N GLN A 239 -17.54 -1.23 -7.84
CA GLN A 239 -17.34 -0.69 -6.49
C GLN A 239 -15.91 -0.17 -6.30
N ALA A 240 -14.90 -0.93 -6.74
CA ALA A 240 -13.51 -0.49 -6.65
C ALA A 240 -13.25 0.75 -7.52
N ALA A 241 -13.80 0.78 -8.74
CA ALA A 241 -13.70 1.91 -9.65
C ALA A 241 -14.38 3.16 -9.07
N LEU A 242 -15.54 3.01 -8.43
CA LEU A 242 -16.23 4.09 -7.75
C LEU A 242 -15.39 4.68 -6.61
N LEU A 243 -14.82 3.83 -5.74
CA LEU A 243 -13.92 4.31 -4.68
C LEU A 243 -12.70 5.04 -5.24
N SER A 244 -12.19 4.59 -6.40
CA SER A 244 -11.05 5.22 -7.07
C SER A 244 -11.42 6.57 -7.67
N ALA A 245 -12.58 6.67 -8.31
CA ALA A 245 -13.10 7.91 -8.85
C ALA A 245 -13.33 8.93 -7.74
N VAL A 246 -13.89 8.51 -6.59
CA VAL A 246 -14.04 9.39 -5.42
C VAL A 246 -12.67 9.84 -4.89
N ALA A 247 -11.69 8.92 -4.76
CA ALA A 247 -10.35 9.27 -4.31
C ALA A 247 -9.63 10.24 -5.28
N TYR A 248 -9.85 10.07 -6.58
CA TYR A 248 -9.38 11.00 -7.61
C TYR A 248 -10.04 12.36 -7.46
N LEU A 249 -11.37 12.44 -7.44
CA LEU A 249 -12.09 13.72 -7.29
C LEU A 249 -11.70 14.45 -5.99
N ASN A 250 -11.48 13.74 -4.89
CA ASN A 250 -11.04 14.34 -3.63
C ASN A 250 -9.63 14.94 -3.67
N ALA A 251 -8.77 14.45 -4.57
CA ALA A 251 -7.39 14.90 -4.70
C ALA A 251 -7.16 15.79 -5.94
N ALA A 252 -8.19 16.01 -6.77
CA ALA A 252 -8.10 16.75 -8.01
C ALA A 252 -8.15 18.27 -7.77
N GLU A 253 -7.41 19.01 -8.60
CA GLU A 253 -7.42 20.48 -8.61
C GLU A 253 -8.71 21.03 -9.25
N PRO A 254 -9.11 22.30 -8.97
CA PRO A 254 -10.35 22.89 -9.48
C PRO A 254 -10.54 22.80 -11.01
N GLY A 255 -9.44 22.92 -11.77
CA GLY A 255 -9.46 22.77 -13.23
C GLY A 255 -9.77 21.34 -13.67
N GLN A 256 -9.15 20.34 -13.04
CA GLN A 256 -9.37 18.93 -13.32
C GLN A 256 -10.78 18.48 -12.88
N LEU A 257 -11.30 19.04 -11.79
CA LEU A 257 -12.66 18.79 -11.32
C LEU A 257 -13.71 19.17 -12.36
N SER A 258 -13.53 20.32 -13.03
CA SER A 258 -14.46 20.78 -14.07
C SER A 258 -14.55 19.80 -15.25
N GLN A 259 -13.42 19.21 -15.64
CA GLN A 259 -13.34 18.22 -16.72
C GLN A 259 -13.90 16.85 -16.29
N SER A 260 -13.84 16.55 -15.00
CA SER A 260 -14.28 15.28 -14.42
C SER A 260 -15.79 15.16 -14.20
N LEU A 261 -16.57 16.20 -14.53
CA LEU A 261 -18.03 16.20 -14.41
C LEU A 261 -18.70 15.04 -15.19
N SER A 262 -18.07 14.57 -16.27
CA SER A 262 -18.55 13.43 -17.05
C SER A 262 -18.62 12.11 -16.26
N LEU A 263 -17.88 11.99 -15.14
CA LEU A 263 -17.93 10.81 -14.26
C LEU A 263 -19.16 10.79 -13.35
N MET A 264 -19.78 11.94 -13.08
CA MET A 264 -20.87 12.04 -12.10
C MET A 264 -22.06 11.15 -12.45
N HIS A 265 -22.47 11.13 -13.72
CA HIS A 265 -23.60 10.31 -14.15
C HIS A 265 -23.32 8.80 -14.03
N PRO A 266 -22.22 8.25 -14.58
CA PRO A 266 -21.81 6.86 -14.34
C PRO A 266 -21.68 6.51 -12.85
N MET A 267 -21.14 7.42 -12.02
CA MET A 267 -21.02 7.18 -10.58
C MET A 267 -22.39 7.03 -9.91
N LEU A 268 -23.36 7.89 -10.22
CA LEU A 268 -24.72 7.79 -9.68
C LEU A 268 -25.44 6.51 -10.13
N GLU A 269 -25.25 6.09 -11.39
CA GLU A 269 -25.80 4.84 -11.91
C GLU A 269 -25.21 3.60 -11.19
N THR A 270 -23.89 3.61 -10.94
CA THR A 270 -23.26 2.54 -10.16
C THR A 270 -23.76 2.50 -8.72
N LEU A 271 -23.95 3.66 -8.07
CA LEU A 271 -24.52 3.74 -6.73
C LEU A 271 -25.94 3.18 -6.68
N HIS A 272 -26.76 3.49 -7.67
CA HIS A 272 -28.11 2.93 -7.79
C HIS A 272 -28.07 1.40 -7.89
N THR A 273 -27.19 0.87 -8.76
CA THR A 273 -27.01 -0.58 -8.93
C THR A 273 -26.53 -1.24 -7.64
N LEU A 274 -25.61 -0.62 -6.90
CA LEU A 274 -25.11 -1.12 -5.62
C LEU A 274 -26.19 -1.10 -4.53
N ALA A 275 -27.02 -0.06 -4.50
CA ALA A 275 -28.10 0.08 -3.53
C ALA A 275 -29.18 -1.00 -3.72
N GLN A 276 -29.54 -1.34 -4.95
CA GLN A 276 -30.49 -2.42 -5.24
C GLN A 276 -30.01 -3.81 -4.80
N MET A 277 -28.69 -3.99 -4.72
CA MET A 277 -28.06 -5.26 -4.33
C MET A 277 -27.84 -5.39 -2.82
N LEU A 278 -28.04 -4.32 -2.06
CA LEU A 278 -28.01 -4.40 -0.60
C LEU A 278 -29.32 -5.07 -0.16
N PRO A 279 -29.28 -6.23 0.52
CA PRO A 279 -30.50 -6.84 1.01
C PRO A 279 -31.20 -5.82 1.92
N THR A 280 -32.45 -5.50 1.58
CA THR A 280 -33.36 -4.79 2.47
C THR A 280 -33.35 -5.56 3.80
N ALA A 281 -32.74 -4.94 4.83
CA ALA A 281 -32.71 -5.46 6.19
C ALA A 281 -34.13 -5.65 6.74
#